data_AF-A0A7X8EW25-F1
#
_entry.id   AF-A0A7X8EW25-F1
#
_cell.length_a   1.000
_cell.length_b   1.000
_cell.length_c   1.000
_cell.angle_alpha   90.00
_cell.angle_beta   90.00
_cell.angle_gamma   90.00
#
_symmetry.space_group_name_H-M   'P 1'
#
loop_
_entity.id
_entity.type
_entity.pdbx_description
1 polymer ?
#
loop_
_entity_poly.entity_id
_entity_poly.type
_entity_poly.pdbx_seq_one_letter_code
_entity_poly.pdbx_strand_id
1 'polypeptide(L)'
;MNNFRSEKKWLENDSNTISASEINRYTYCPYQWYYERVYGRKELRRLVAERNRKLGLSNSQSSHFSKGLHYHEKEYQKYRRKRWLKKAVIVLLLGILCYCVIRMQIGA
;
A
#
# COMPACT_ATOMS: atom_id res chain seq x y z
N MET A 1 9.04 -6.42 40.89
CA MET A 1 8.34 -6.62 39.60
C MET A 1 8.63 -5.40 38.70
N ASN A 2 9.88 -5.25 38.25
CA ASN A 2 10.34 -4.09 37.49
C ASN A 2 11.36 -4.56 36.44
N ASN A 3 10.90 -5.03 35.27
CA ASN A 3 11.85 -5.32 34.18
C ASN A 3 11.27 -5.32 32.75
N PHE A 4 10.22 -4.53 32.47
CA PHE A 4 9.69 -4.39 31.10
C PHE A 4 10.10 -3.09 30.39
N ARG A 5 10.86 -2.19 31.06
CA ARG A 5 11.15 -0.85 30.56
C ARG A 5 12.52 -0.70 29.87
N SER A 6 13.44 -1.66 30.02
CA SER A 6 14.77 -1.63 29.38
C SER A 6 14.84 -2.36 28.02
N GLU A 7 13.80 -3.13 27.63
CA GLU A 7 13.78 -3.90 26.37
C GLU A 7 13.34 -3.11 25.12
N LYS A 8 12.93 -1.84 25.25
CA LYS A 8 12.45 -1.06 24.09
C LYS A 8 13.52 -0.76 23.02
N LYS A 9 14.79 -1.11 23.27
CA LYS A 9 15.93 -0.86 22.36
C LYS A 9 16.37 -2.12 21.60
N TRP A 10 15.44 -3.00 21.22
CA TRP A 10 15.74 -4.23 20.47
C TRP A 10 14.97 -4.39 19.16
N LEU A 11 14.01 -3.51 18.87
CA LEU A 11 13.20 -3.59 17.66
C LEU A 11 13.67 -2.54 16.64
N GLU A 12 14.10 -3.00 15.47
CA GLU A 12 14.30 -2.13 14.29
C GLU A 12 13.01 -1.40 13.91
N ASN A 13 11.84 -2.00 14.18
CA ASN A 13 10.54 -1.35 14.01
C ASN A 13 9.78 -1.26 15.35
N ASP A 14 9.90 -0.10 16.00
CA ASP A 14 9.19 0.27 17.22
C ASP A 14 7.84 0.96 16.96
N SER A 15 7.39 1.01 15.70
CA SER A 15 6.15 1.70 15.37
C SER A 15 4.94 1.06 16.06
N ASN A 16 4.08 1.92 16.58
CA ASN A 16 2.79 1.55 17.16
C ASN A 16 1.71 1.29 16.09
N THR A 17 2.02 1.57 14.82
CA THR A 17 1.09 1.40 13.70
C THR A 17 1.23 0.01 13.10
N ILE A 18 0.21 -0.82 13.27
CA ILE A 18 0.17 -2.17 12.71
C ILE A 18 -0.49 -2.13 11.32
N SER A 19 0.21 -2.61 10.30
CA SER A 19 -0.35 -2.72 8.94
C SER A 19 -1.15 -4.01 8.75
N ALA A 20 -2.10 -4.04 7.81
CA ALA A 20 -2.81 -5.28 7.45
C ALA A 20 -1.86 -6.42 7.04
N SER A 21 -0.76 -6.08 6.35
CA SER A 21 0.28 -7.06 5.99
C SER A 21 1.01 -7.64 7.18
N GLU A 22 1.11 -6.87 8.26
CA GLU A 22 1.75 -7.28 9.51
C GLU A 22 0.86 -8.23 10.29
N ILE A 23 -0.44 -7.94 10.37
CA ILE A 23 -1.44 -8.85 10.95
C ILE A 23 -1.42 -10.17 10.18
N ASN A 24 -1.50 -10.13 8.85
CA ASN A 24 -1.49 -11.33 8.03
C ASN A 24 -0.24 -12.18 8.27
N ARG A 25 0.93 -11.56 8.41
CA ARG A 25 2.17 -12.27 8.73
C ARG A 25 2.14 -12.86 10.14
N TYR A 26 1.66 -12.12 11.14
CA TYR A 26 1.55 -12.62 12.50
C TYR A 26 0.64 -13.85 12.57
N THR A 27 -0.54 -13.76 11.95
CA THR A 27 -1.50 -14.86 11.86
C THR A 27 -0.92 -16.07 11.12
N TYR A 28 -0.12 -15.84 10.08
CA TYR A 28 0.52 -16.92 9.32
C TYR A 28 1.67 -17.58 10.09
N CYS A 29 2.59 -16.77 10.63
CA CYS A 29 3.74 -17.23 11.41
C CYS A 29 4.20 -16.15 12.41
N PRO A 30 3.89 -16.32 13.71
CA PRO A 30 4.28 -15.39 14.76
C PRO A 30 5.80 -15.20 14.85
N TYR A 31 6.58 -16.26 14.64
CA TYR A 31 8.05 -16.19 14.66
C TYR A 31 8.61 -15.32 13.54
N GLN A 32 8.07 -15.45 12.33
CA GLN A 32 8.49 -14.59 11.22
C GLN A 32 8.16 -13.12 11.51
N TRP A 33 6.99 -12.86 12.10
CA TRP A 33 6.62 -11.51 12.50
C TRP A 33 7.57 -10.93 13.56
N TYR A 34 7.91 -11.72 14.58
CA TYR A 34 8.82 -11.32 15.66
C TYR A 34 10.19 -10.91 15.10
N TYR A 35 10.82 -11.78 14.30
CA TYR A 35 12.13 -11.49 13.73
C TYR A 35 12.13 -10.31 12.76
N GLU A 36 11.02 -10.08 12.05
CA GLU A 36 10.87 -8.88 11.23
C GLU A 36 10.79 -7.59 12.06
N ARG A 37 10.22 -7.61 13.26
CA ARG A 37 10.25 -6.45 14.17
C ARG A 37 11.61 -6.26 14.83
N VAL A 38 12.30 -7.35 15.18
CA VAL A 38 13.62 -7.31 15.81
C VAL A 38 14.69 -6.82 14.83
N TYR A 39 14.86 -7.48 13.69
CA TYR A 39 15.97 -7.23 12.76
C TYR A 39 15.60 -6.35 11.57
N GLY A 40 14.31 -6.19 11.27
CA GLY A 40 13.84 -5.51 10.08
C GLY A 40 13.91 -6.35 8.81
N ARG A 41 13.09 -5.97 7.82
CA ARG A 41 12.99 -6.69 6.54
C ARG A 41 14.27 -6.62 5.69
N LYS A 42 15.04 -5.53 5.81
CA LYS A 42 16.26 -5.33 5.02
C LYS A 42 17.32 -6.36 5.40
N GLU A 43 17.51 -6.56 6.71
CA GLU A 43 18.49 -7.49 7.22
C GLU A 43 18.09 -8.94 6.94
N LEU A 44 16.83 -9.29 7.14
CA LEU A 44 16.34 -10.63 6.80
C LEU A 44 16.51 -10.97 5.31
N ARG A 45 16.29 -9.99 4.41
CA ARG A 45 16.57 -10.18 2.97
C ARG A 45 18.06 -10.40 2.69
N ARG A 46 18.94 -9.69 3.39
CA ARG A 46 20.40 -9.89 3.29
C ARG A 46 20.79 -11.30 3.70
N LEU A 47 20.30 -11.78 4.84
CA LEU A 47 20.56 -13.13 5.35
C LEU A 47 20.03 -14.22 4.41
N VAL A 48 18.82 -14.04 3.86
CA VAL A 48 18.26 -14.96 2.86
C VAL A 48 19.10 -14.99 1.58
N ALA A 49 19.56 -13.83 1.10
CA ALA A 49 20.42 -13.75 -0.08
C ALA A 49 21.78 -14.42 0.16
N GLU A 50 22.38 -14.25 1.34
CA GLU A 50 23.62 -14.91 1.71
C GLU A 50 23.46 -16.43 1.76
N ARG A 51 22.40 -16.93 2.42
CA ARG A 51 22.05 -18.36 2.44
C ARG A 51 21.89 -18.91 1.03
N ASN A 52 21.13 -18.23 0.18
CA ASN A 52 20.87 -18.68 -1.20
C ASN A 52 22.15 -18.73 -2.04
N ARG A 53 23.05 -17.76 -1.86
CA ARG A 53 24.37 -17.79 -2.50
C ARG A 53 25.20 -18.99 -2.06
N LYS A 54 25.23 -19.30 -0.75
CA LYS A 54 25.95 -20.47 -0.20
C LYS A 54 25.40 -21.79 -0.73
N LEU A 55 24.08 -21.87 -0.95
CA LEU A 55 23.39 -23.08 -1.40
C LEU A 55 23.18 -23.15 -2.92
N GLY A 56 23.65 -22.17 -3.70
CA GLY A 56 23.43 -22.12 -5.15
C GLY A 56 21.96 -21.99 -5.57
N LEU A 57 21.09 -21.45 -4.71
CA LEU A 57 19.65 -21.35 -4.96
C LEU A 57 19.31 -20.04 -5.69
N SER A 58 18.40 -20.11 -6.67
CA SER A 58 17.85 -18.94 -7.35
C SER A 58 16.68 -18.32 -6.58
N ASN A 59 16.57 -16.99 -6.61
CA ASN A 59 15.49 -16.24 -5.95
C ASN A 59 14.27 -16.12 -6.88
N SER A 60 13.16 -16.80 -6.56
CA SER A 60 11.93 -16.78 -7.40
C SER A 60 10.74 -16.00 -6.79
N GLN A 61 10.81 -15.59 -5.52
CA GLN A 61 9.63 -15.13 -4.78
C GLN A 61 9.05 -13.75 -5.18
N SER A 62 9.79 -12.89 -5.89
CA SER A 62 9.35 -11.50 -6.16
C SER A 62 8.27 -11.37 -7.25
N SER A 63 8.06 -12.41 -8.06
CA SER A 63 7.25 -12.36 -9.28
C SER A 63 5.73 -12.29 -9.03
N HIS A 64 5.23 -12.88 -7.94
CA HIS A 64 3.79 -12.86 -7.63
C HIS A 64 3.35 -11.53 -7.00
N PHE A 65 4.19 -10.95 -6.14
CA PHE A 65 3.89 -9.66 -5.52
C PHE A 65 3.85 -8.53 -6.55
N SER A 66 4.80 -8.49 -7.49
CA SER A 66 4.83 -7.47 -8.55
C SER A 66 3.61 -7.56 -9.47
N LYS A 67 3.14 -8.77 -9.80
CA LYS A 67 1.90 -9.00 -10.55
C LYS A 67 0.69 -8.42 -9.82
N GLY A 68 0.56 -8.68 -8.52
CA GLY A 68 -0.51 -8.13 -7.70
C GLY A 68 -0.48 -6.60 -7.63
N LEU A 69 0.70 -6.02 -7.45
CA LEU A 69 0.89 -4.56 -7.42
C LEU A 69 0.46 -3.90 -8.73
N HIS A 70 0.89 -4.46 -9.88
CA HIS A 70 0.54 -3.94 -11.20
C HIS A 70 -0.97 -4.00 -11.46
N TYR A 71 -1.65 -5.06 -11.00
CA TYR A 71 -3.10 -5.17 -11.08
C TYR A 71 -3.79 -4.04 -10.30
N HIS A 72 -3.39 -3.81 -9.04
CA HIS A 72 -3.97 -2.74 -8.23
C HIS A 72 -3.70 -1.35 -8.81
N GLU A 73 -2.52 -1.12 -9.37
CA GLU A 73 -2.19 0.13 -10.04
C GLU A 73 -3.12 0.39 -11.23
N LYS A 74 -3.32 -0.61 -12.09
CA LYS A 74 -4.22 -0.51 -13.26
C LYS A 74 -5.66 -0.22 -12.84
N GLU A 75 -6.16 -0.90 -11.81
CA GLU A 75 -7.51 -0.65 -11.29
C GLU A 75 -7.65 0.76 -10.68
N TYR A 76 -6.64 1.21 -9.94
CA TYR A 76 -6.61 2.57 -9.39
C TYR A 76 -6.63 3.64 -10.48
N GLN A 77 -5.85 3.44 -11.55
CA GLN A 77 -5.85 4.34 -12.71
C GLN A 77 -7.22 4.41 -13.40
N LYS A 78 -7.90 3.26 -13.58
CA LYS A 78 -9.27 3.22 -14.12
C LYS A 78 -10.24 3.98 -13.23
N TYR A 79 -10.19 3.78 -11.91
CA TYR A 79 -11.04 4.49 -10.96
C TYR A 79 -10.80 6.00 -11.01
N ARG A 80 -9.53 6.42 -11.04
CA ARG A 80 -9.14 7.83 -11.15
C ARG A 80 -9.69 8.45 -12.43
N ARG A 81 -9.59 7.78 -13.57
CA ARG A 81 -10.17 8.24 -14.85
C ARG A 81 -11.68 8.36 -14.79
N LYS A 82 -12.38 7.35 -14.25
CA LYS A 82 -13.85 7.42 -14.03
C LYS A 82 -14.24 8.61 -13.15
N ARG A 83 -13.45 8.90 -12.10
CA ARG A 83 -13.70 10.05 -11.21
C ARG A 83 -13.57 11.37 -11.96
N TRP A 84 -12.56 11.53 -12.81
CA TRP A 84 -12.39 12.73 -13.65
C TRP A 84 -13.50 12.89 -14.68
N LEU A 85 -13.89 11.80 -15.36
CA LEU A 85 -15.02 11.82 -16.29
C LEU A 85 -16.32 12.25 -15.62
N LYS A 86 -16.62 11.71 -14.42
CA LYS A 86 -17.78 12.14 -13.63
C LYS A 86 -17.75 13.64 -13.31
N LYS A 87 -16.59 14.17 -12.91
CA LYS A 87 -16.43 15.61 -12.66
C LYS A 87 -16.66 16.44 -13.93
N ALA A 88 -16.10 16.01 -15.06
CA ALA A 88 -16.27 16.70 -16.34
C ALA A 88 -17.75 16.77 -16.76
N VAL A 89 -18.51 15.69 -16.61
CA VAL A 89 -19.95 15.66 -16.88
C VAL A 89 -20.71 16.63 -15.96
N ILE A 90 -20.40 16.67 -14.67
CA ILE A 90 -21.05 17.61 -13.73
C ILE A 90 -20.78 19.06 -14.16
N VAL A 91 -19.53 19.40 -14.48
CA VAL A 91 -19.17 20.74 -14.94
C VAL A 91 -19.88 21.11 -16.24
N LEU A 92 -19.97 20.17 -17.19
CA LEU A 92 -20.70 20.36 -18.45
C LEU A 92 -22.19 20.67 -18.18
N LEU A 93 -22.85 19.89 -17.34
CA LEU A 93 -24.26 20.08 -16.99
C LEU A 93 -24.52 21.43 -16.31
N LEU A 94 -23.64 21.84 -15.39
CA LEU A 94 -23.71 23.16 -14.76
C LEU A 94 -23.50 24.28 -15.79
N GLY A 95 -22.57 24.12 -16.73
CA GLY A 95 -22.36 25.07 -17.82
C GLY A 95 -23.60 25.24 -18.71
N ILE A 96 -24.25 24.13 -19.09
CA ILE A 96 -25.49 24.14 -19.87
C ILE A 96 -26.61 24.82 -19.08
N LEU A 97 -26.76 24.49 -17.79
CA LEU A 97 -27.78 25.10 -16.92
C LEU A 97 -27.58 26.63 -16.83
N CYS A 98 -26.36 27.09 -16.59
CA CYS A 98 -26.03 28.51 -16.55
C CYS A 98 -26.34 29.20 -17.90
N TYR A 99 -25.99 28.57 -19.02
CA TYR A 99 -26.31 29.10 -20.35
C TYR A 99 -27.81 29.24 -20.56
N CYS A 100 -28.61 28.23 -20.19
CA CYS A 100 -30.06 28.30 -20.29
C CYS A 100 -30.65 29.44 -19.45
N VAL A 101 -30.19 29.62 -18.21
CA VAL A 101 -30.65 30.71 -17.33
C VAL A 101 -30.35 32.08 -17.94
N ILE A 102 -29.12 32.28 -18.44
CA ILE A 102 -28.72 33.54 -19.09
C ILE A 102 -29.58 33.80 -20.33
N ARG A 103 -29.83 32.78 -21.16
CA ARG A 103 -30.69 32.92 -22.35
C ARG A 103 -32.14 33.23 -21.99
N MET A 104 -32.67 32.66 -20.91
CA MET A 104 -34.01 32.97 -20.42
C MET A 104 -34.13 34.41 -19.91
N GLN A 105 -33.09 34.97 -19.28
CA GLN A 105 -33.09 36.36 -18.81
C GLN A 105 -32.92 37.40 -19.91
N ILE A 106 -32.25 37.06 -21.02
CA ILE A 106 -32.05 37.97 -22.16
C ILE A 106 -33.23 37.88 -23.16
N GLY A 107 -33.92 36.73 -23.20
CA GLY A 107 -35.08 36.50 -24.07
C GLY A 107 -36.43 36.87 -23.46
N ALA A 108 -36.47 37.29 -22.19
CA ALA A 108 -37.62 37.89 -21.50
C ALA A 108 -37.44 39.40 -21.43
#